data_AF-A0A1Y2C003-F1
#
_entry.id   AF-A0A1Y2C003-F1
#
_cell.length_a   1.000
_cell.length_b   1.000
_cell.length_c   1.000
_cell.angle_alpha   90.00
_cell.angle_beta   90.00
_cell.angle_gamma   90.00
#
_symmetry.space_group_name_H-M   'P 1'
#
loop_
_entity.id
_entity.type
_entity.pdbx_description
1 polymer ?
#
loop_
_entity_poly.entity_id
_entity_poly.type
_entity_poly.pdbx_seq_one_letter_code
_entity_poly.pdbx_strand_id
1 'polypeptide(L)'
;KTTMADLSSFGWTQAYSTHYGPFPQQLSASEPGYLKGSDQGVGCAAPQPNGGGDPRWAAIVAQGTLPAPLPETVYPVIHTVAVSQKYWASNYTAPICFQQLWIRNRNNITQHITAYVVDFCPTSGCTWSESELPWNIDLYGGDAWAKLGGEPFGSKLDLEIVWP
;
A
#
# COMPACT_ATOMS: atom_id res chain seq x y z
N LYS A 1 -3.97 18.78 8.98
CA LYS A 1 -4.64 17.46 9.00
C LYS A 1 -5.91 17.60 8.16
N THR A 2 -5.92 17.04 6.96
CA THR A 2 -7.12 16.97 6.11
C THR A 2 -8.15 16.07 6.80
N THR A 3 -9.38 16.54 6.93
CA THR A 3 -10.48 15.81 7.58
C THR A 3 -11.32 15.05 6.54
N MET A 4 -12.09 14.04 6.96
CA MET A 4 -13.02 13.32 6.06
C MET A 4 -14.04 14.24 5.39
N ALA A 5 -14.41 15.37 6.03
CA ALA A 5 -15.29 16.37 5.46
C ALA A 5 -14.62 17.17 4.32
N ASP A 6 -13.29 17.30 4.33
CA ASP A 6 -12.55 17.90 3.22
C ASP A 6 -12.50 16.97 2.00
N LEU A 7 -12.69 15.65 2.20
CA LEU A 7 -12.55 14.63 1.15
C LEU A 7 -13.81 14.45 0.28
N SER A 8 -14.95 15.05 0.61
CA SER A 8 -16.18 14.91 -0.18
C SER A 8 -16.16 15.67 -1.51
N SER A 9 -15.23 16.62 -1.68
CA SER A 9 -15.02 17.37 -2.93
C SER A 9 -13.98 16.74 -3.87
N PHE A 10 -13.33 15.66 -3.46
CA PHE A 10 -12.32 14.98 -4.27
C PHE A 10 -12.96 13.94 -5.19
N GLY A 11 -12.36 13.74 -6.36
CA GLY A 11 -12.78 12.72 -7.32
C GLY A 11 -12.47 11.32 -6.81
N TRP A 12 -13.40 10.72 -6.06
CA TRP A 12 -13.33 9.31 -5.68
C TRP A 12 -13.48 8.43 -6.93
N THR A 13 -12.47 7.60 -7.19
CA THR A 13 -12.46 6.69 -8.33
C THR A 13 -12.69 5.26 -7.86
N GLN A 14 -13.55 4.53 -8.57
CA GLN A 14 -13.79 3.12 -8.30
C GLN A 14 -12.53 2.29 -8.50
N ALA A 15 -12.22 1.47 -7.52
CA ALA A 15 -11.06 0.60 -7.48
C ALA A 15 -11.41 -0.76 -6.89
N TYR A 16 -10.52 -1.72 -7.06
CA TYR A 16 -10.49 -2.92 -6.23
C TYR A 16 -9.14 -3.07 -5.56
N SER A 17 -9.10 -3.92 -4.54
CA SER A 17 -7.85 -4.27 -3.90
C SER A 17 -7.72 -5.74 -3.61
N THR A 18 -6.51 -6.25 -3.84
CA THR A 18 -5.99 -7.49 -3.27
C THR A 18 -5.15 -7.14 -2.02
N HIS A 19 -4.51 -8.11 -1.41
CA HIS A 19 -3.57 -7.85 -0.32
C HIS A 19 -2.33 -8.73 -0.45
N TYR A 20 -1.26 -8.25 0.19
CA TYR A 20 0.03 -8.92 0.31
C TYR A 20 0.66 -8.62 1.66
N GLY A 21 1.72 -9.34 2.01
CA GLY A 21 2.29 -9.28 3.34
C GLY A 21 1.46 -10.11 4.32
N PRO A 22 1.87 -10.16 5.59
CA PRO A 22 1.31 -11.14 6.51
C PRO A 22 -0.19 -10.96 6.75
N PHE A 23 -0.89 -12.08 6.57
CA PHE A 23 -2.34 -12.17 6.59
C PHE A 23 -2.82 -13.56 7.05
N PRO A 24 -3.83 -13.71 7.93
CA PRO A 24 -4.41 -12.73 8.87
C PRO A 24 -3.72 -12.82 10.25
N GLN A 25 -2.89 -11.83 10.63
CA GLN A 25 -2.04 -11.81 11.85
C GLN A 25 -1.16 -13.05 12.13
N GLN A 26 -1.37 -14.18 11.46
CA GLN A 26 -0.46 -15.30 11.37
C GLN A 26 0.51 -15.00 10.24
N LEU A 27 1.68 -14.58 10.68
CA LEU A 27 2.86 -14.38 9.85
C LEU A 27 3.25 -15.75 9.29
N SER A 28 2.78 -16.08 8.09
CA SER A 28 3.35 -17.20 7.37
C SER A 28 4.80 -16.83 7.05
N ALA A 29 5.73 -17.74 7.31
CA ALA A 29 7.17 -17.52 7.08
C ALA A 29 7.52 -17.17 5.61
N SER A 30 6.54 -17.25 4.70
CA SER A 30 6.68 -16.89 3.29
C SER A 30 6.63 -15.39 2.99
N GLU A 31 6.16 -14.54 3.91
CA GLU A 31 6.05 -13.08 3.69
C GLU A 31 6.56 -12.28 4.90
N PRO A 32 7.89 -12.18 5.06
CA PRO A 32 8.55 -11.72 6.30
C PRO A 32 8.37 -10.23 6.61
N GLY A 33 7.69 -9.48 5.73
CA GLY A 33 7.57 -8.02 5.75
C GLY A 33 8.69 -7.34 4.98
N TYR A 34 8.78 -6.00 5.07
CA TYR A 34 9.78 -5.26 4.31
C TYR A 34 11.19 -5.48 4.89
N LEU A 35 12.09 -6.12 4.15
CA LEU A 35 13.46 -6.44 4.57
C LEU A 35 14.34 -5.17 4.77
N LYS A 36 14.98 -5.09 5.93
CA LYS A 36 16.02 -4.10 6.25
C LYS A 36 17.23 -4.34 5.34
N GLY A 37 17.53 -3.38 4.48
CA GLY A 37 18.72 -3.43 3.61
C GLY A 37 18.39 -3.67 2.14
N SER A 38 17.55 -4.67 1.83
CA SER A 38 17.14 -4.97 0.45
C SER A 38 15.84 -4.30 0.04
N ASP A 39 14.92 -4.08 0.98
CA ASP A 39 13.59 -3.52 0.71
C ASP A 39 13.49 -2.11 1.29
N GLN A 40 14.59 -1.37 1.31
CA GLN A 40 14.62 0.00 1.81
C GLN A 40 13.91 0.96 0.83
N GLY A 41 12.59 0.86 0.81
CA GLY A 41 11.59 1.63 0.07
C GLY A 41 11.05 0.88 -1.14
N VAL A 42 10.25 -0.17 -0.94
CA VAL A 42 10.12 -1.30 -1.88
C VAL A 42 10.09 -0.93 -3.36
N GLY A 43 9.03 -0.77 -4.12
CA GLY A 43 9.18 -0.29 -5.50
C GLY A 43 9.86 1.09 -5.61
N CYS A 44 9.64 1.97 -4.61
CA CYS A 44 9.78 3.44 -4.72
C CYS A 44 11.13 4.07 -4.43
N ALA A 45 12.03 3.34 -3.78
CA ALA A 45 13.38 3.80 -3.53
C ALA A 45 14.30 3.32 -4.63
N ALA A 46 15.14 4.23 -5.12
CA ALA A 46 16.28 3.83 -5.91
C ALA A 46 17.19 2.92 -5.05
N PRO A 47 17.80 1.87 -5.62
CA PRO A 47 18.82 1.09 -4.92
C PRO A 47 19.97 2.02 -4.52
N GLN A 48 20.04 2.35 -3.22
CA GLN A 48 21.10 3.19 -2.66
C GLN A 48 22.30 2.29 -2.29
N PRO A 49 23.53 2.63 -2.73
CA PRO A 49 24.71 1.77 -2.55
C PRO A 49 25.09 1.50 -1.09
N ASN A 50 24.52 2.24 -0.12
CA ASN A 50 24.92 2.20 1.28
C ASN A 50 23.82 1.69 2.23
N GLY A 51 22.73 1.12 1.71
CA GLY A 51 21.62 0.65 2.55
C GLY A 51 21.01 1.77 3.42
N GLY A 52 21.02 3.00 2.91
CA GLY A 52 20.35 4.16 3.49
C GLY A 52 19.14 4.48 2.62
N GLY A 53 17.98 4.01 3.03
CA GLY A 53 16.73 4.04 2.28
C GLY A 53 16.31 5.45 1.88
N ASP A 54 15.38 5.52 0.93
CA ASP A 54 14.80 6.80 0.50
C ASP A 54 14.34 7.61 1.74
N PRO A 55 14.71 8.89 1.88
CA PRO A 55 14.30 9.70 3.04
C PRO A 55 12.79 9.75 3.25
N ARG A 56 12.00 9.59 2.18
CA ARG A 56 10.53 9.51 2.25
C ARG A 56 10.06 8.20 2.86
N TRP A 57 10.74 7.08 2.54
CA TRP A 57 10.53 5.81 3.24
C TRP A 57 10.91 5.92 4.72
N ALA A 58 12.07 6.50 5.02
CA ALA A 58 12.50 6.72 6.40
C ALA A 58 11.48 7.56 7.19
N ALA A 59 10.87 8.58 6.56
CA ALA A 59 9.82 9.39 7.17
C ALA A 59 8.51 8.61 7.44
N ILE A 60 8.17 7.62 6.62
CA ILE A 60 7.03 6.72 6.88
C ILE A 60 7.35 5.82 8.08
N VAL A 61 8.52 5.18 8.08
CA VAL A 61 8.95 4.27 9.17
C VAL A 61 9.13 5.02 10.50
N ALA A 62 9.61 6.26 10.47
CA ALA A 62 9.79 7.10 11.66
C ALA A 62 8.47 7.43 12.39
N GLN A 63 7.32 7.25 11.74
CA GLN A 63 6.00 7.38 12.39
C GLN A 63 5.69 6.20 13.32
N GLY A 64 6.46 5.12 13.24
CA GLY A 64 6.40 3.98 14.14
C GLY A 64 6.39 2.66 13.40
N THR A 65 6.76 1.60 14.11
CA THR A 65 6.70 0.22 13.61
C THR A 65 6.02 -0.70 14.61
N LEU A 66 5.33 -1.71 14.09
CA LEU A 66 4.84 -2.84 14.86
C LEU A 66 6.00 -3.80 15.19
N PRO A 67 5.86 -4.65 16.23
CA PRO A 67 6.80 -5.73 16.48
C PRO A 67 6.95 -6.63 15.25
N ALA A 68 8.17 -6.72 14.73
CA ALA A 68 8.46 -7.59 13.60
C ALA A 68 8.73 -9.01 14.11
N PRO A 69 8.17 -10.06 13.47
CA PRO A 69 8.50 -11.44 13.80
C PRO A 69 9.94 -11.83 13.47
N LEU A 70 10.56 -11.10 12.54
CA LEU A 70 11.93 -11.30 12.11
C LEU A 70 12.71 -10.01 12.33
N PRO A 71 13.88 -10.05 12.98
CA PRO A 71 14.66 -8.86 13.32
C PRO A 71 15.14 -8.09 12.08
N GLU A 72 15.20 -8.74 10.92
CA GLU A 72 15.56 -8.17 9.64
C GLU A 72 14.40 -7.47 8.92
N THR A 73 13.18 -7.39 9.48
CA THR A 73 12.04 -6.78 8.76
C THR A 73 11.44 -5.57 9.46
N VAL A 74 10.73 -4.76 8.68
CA VAL A 74 10.08 -3.52 9.07
C VAL A 74 8.59 -3.63 8.76
N TYR A 75 7.78 -3.28 9.77
CA TYR A 75 6.33 -3.23 9.70
C TYR A 75 5.85 -1.85 10.11
N PRO A 76 5.67 -0.91 9.17
CA PRO A 76 5.20 0.44 9.51
C PRO A 76 3.82 0.38 10.18
N VAL A 77 3.58 1.23 11.18
CA VAL A 77 2.23 1.40 11.76
C VAL A 77 1.27 2.12 10.80
N ILE A 78 1.85 2.88 9.86
CA ILE A 78 1.11 3.55 8.80
C ILE A 78 0.90 2.57 7.66
N HIS A 79 -0.31 2.53 7.12
CA HIS A 79 -0.64 1.63 6.01
C HIS A 79 0.15 2.01 4.75
N THR A 80 0.55 0.99 4.01
CA THR A 80 1.26 1.11 2.74
C THR A 80 0.55 0.29 1.67
N VAL A 81 0.73 0.65 0.40
CA VAL A 81 0.13 -0.03 -0.74
C VAL A 81 1.12 -0.19 -1.88
N ALA A 82 0.89 -1.19 -2.73
CA ALA A 82 1.48 -1.29 -4.05
C ALA A 82 0.48 -0.86 -5.13
N VAL A 83 0.96 -0.21 -6.19
CA VAL A 83 0.15 0.17 -7.39
C VAL A 83 0.56 -0.69 -8.59
N SER A 84 -0.19 -0.73 -9.68
CA SER A 84 0.26 -1.53 -10.84
C SER A 84 1.57 -1.02 -11.43
N GLN A 85 2.41 -1.94 -11.94
CA GLN A 85 3.62 -1.59 -12.70
C GLN A 85 3.32 -0.70 -13.94
N LYS A 86 2.10 -0.78 -14.47
CA LYS A 86 1.69 0.07 -15.60
C LYS A 86 1.46 1.52 -15.16
N TYR A 87 0.78 1.73 -14.04
CA TYR A 87 0.59 3.06 -13.45
C TYR A 87 1.93 3.63 -12.93
N TRP A 88 2.75 2.74 -12.40
CA TRP A 88 4.13 2.99 -11.99
C TRP A 88 5.04 3.51 -13.11
N ALA A 89 5.13 2.78 -14.22
CA ALA A 89 6.12 3.04 -15.28
C ALA A 89 5.70 4.15 -16.26
N SER A 90 4.41 4.51 -16.29
CA SER A 90 3.87 5.42 -17.30
C SER A 90 4.03 6.92 -16.98
N ASN A 91 4.30 7.33 -15.74
CA ASN A 91 4.31 8.74 -15.35
C ASN A 91 5.57 9.14 -14.56
N TYR A 92 6.67 9.41 -15.28
CA TYR A 92 7.86 10.09 -14.71
C TYR A 92 7.67 11.61 -14.52
N THR A 93 6.52 12.19 -14.87
CA THR A 93 6.26 13.65 -14.76
C THR A 93 5.79 14.08 -13.36
N ALA A 94 5.15 13.18 -12.60
CA ALA A 94 4.86 13.34 -11.17
C ALA A 94 4.88 11.95 -10.51
N PRO A 95 5.94 11.58 -9.79
CA PRO A 95 6.07 10.22 -9.25
C PRO A 95 5.00 9.98 -8.17
N ILE A 96 4.13 8.98 -8.41
CA ILE A 96 3.14 8.48 -7.44
C ILE A 96 3.80 7.95 -6.15
N CYS A 97 5.10 7.66 -6.21
CA CYS A 97 5.88 7.18 -5.09
C CYS A 97 5.83 8.07 -3.86
N PHE A 98 5.56 7.42 -2.72
CA PHE A 98 5.40 8.05 -1.42
C PHE A 98 4.30 9.11 -1.36
N GLN A 99 3.42 9.17 -2.37
CA GLN A 99 2.19 9.95 -2.26
C GLN A 99 1.18 9.21 -1.39
N GLN A 100 0.30 9.98 -0.77
CA GLN A 100 -0.80 9.44 0.03
C GLN A 100 -2.02 9.18 -0.84
N LEU A 101 -2.66 8.05 -0.61
CA LEU A 101 -3.99 7.75 -1.11
C LEU A 101 -4.99 7.83 0.04
N TRP A 102 -6.18 8.36 -0.23
CA TRP A 102 -7.34 8.15 0.65
C TRP A 102 -8.19 7.04 0.08
N ILE A 103 -8.43 6.02 0.91
CA ILE A 103 -9.04 4.77 0.48
C ILE A 103 -10.24 4.51 1.39
N ARG A 104 -11.38 4.13 0.81
CA ARG A 104 -12.56 3.69 1.57
C ARG A 104 -13.19 2.47 0.95
N ASN A 105 -13.90 1.70 1.77
CA ASN A 105 -14.77 0.64 1.28
C ASN A 105 -15.95 1.28 0.52
N ARG A 106 -16.20 0.80 -0.70
CA ARG A 106 -17.28 1.33 -1.56
C ARG A 106 -18.68 1.08 -0.97
N ASN A 107 -18.84 -0.05 -0.30
CA ASN A 107 -20.10 -0.50 0.28
C ASN A 107 -20.29 0.03 1.71
N ASN A 108 -19.24 0.59 2.34
CA ASN A 108 -19.30 1.21 3.65
C ASN A 108 -18.25 2.32 3.83
N ILE A 109 -18.63 3.57 3.53
CA ILE A 109 -17.70 4.71 3.53
C ILE A 109 -17.11 5.07 4.91
N THR A 110 -17.67 4.55 6.00
CA THR A 110 -17.09 4.76 7.35
C THR A 110 -15.83 3.92 7.57
N GLN A 111 -15.62 2.89 6.74
CA GLN A 111 -14.40 2.10 6.70
C GLN A 111 -13.42 2.75 5.73
N HIS A 112 -12.45 3.48 6.28
CA HIS A 112 -11.49 4.24 5.48
C HIS A 112 -10.11 4.25 6.11
N ILE A 113 -9.09 4.40 5.26
CA ILE A 113 -7.69 4.54 5.66
C ILE A 113 -7.00 5.60 4.79
N THR A 114 -5.87 6.09 5.30
CA THR A 114 -4.83 6.69 4.46
C THR A 114 -3.69 5.69 4.34
N ALA A 115 -3.13 5.58 3.14
CA ALA A 115 -1.98 4.73 2.87
C ALA A 115 -0.96 5.44 1.97
N TYR A 116 0.31 5.08 2.11
CA TYR A 116 1.38 5.56 1.23
C TYR A 116 1.68 4.56 0.11
N VAL A 117 1.92 5.08 -1.10
CA VAL A 117 2.42 4.26 -2.22
C VAL A 117 3.89 3.91 -1.98
N VAL A 118 4.05 2.68 -1.53
CA VAL A 118 5.25 1.90 -1.23
C VAL A 118 6.06 1.37 -2.41
N ASP A 119 5.26 0.83 -3.31
CA ASP A 119 5.66 -0.33 -4.09
C ASP A 119 4.85 -0.41 -5.38
N PHE A 120 5.23 -1.33 -6.26
CA PHE A 120 4.42 -1.72 -7.40
C PHE A 120 4.17 -3.21 -7.39
N CYS A 121 2.97 -3.57 -7.84
CA CYS A 121 2.68 -4.94 -8.15
C CYS A 121 3.05 -5.24 -9.61
N PRO A 122 3.89 -6.26 -9.86
CA PRO A 122 4.30 -6.63 -11.21
C PRO A 122 3.11 -7.17 -12.01
N THR A 123 3.16 -6.99 -13.33
CA THR A 123 2.07 -7.36 -14.25
C THR A 123 1.62 -8.83 -14.14
N SER A 124 2.52 -9.75 -13.75
CA SER A 124 2.21 -11.17 -13.58
C SER A 124 1.79 -11.59 -12.15
N GLY A 125 1.88 -10.69 -11.16
CA GLY A 125 1.69 -11.02 -9.74
C GLY A 125 0.30 -10.69 -9.19
N CYS A 126 -0.28 -9.55 -9.58
CA CYS A 126 -1.52 -9.06 -8.95
C CYS A 126 -2.82 -9.59 -9.52
N THR A 127 -2.78 -10.39 -10.59
CA THR A 127 -3.98 -11.01 -11.22
C THR A 127 -5.08 -10.03 -11.64
N TRP A 128 -4.80 -8.73 -11.75
CA TRP A 128 -5.76 -7.73 -12.26
C TRP A 128 -5.77 -7.73 -13.79
N SER A 129 -6.93 -7.50 -14.39
CA SER A 129 -7.04 -7.30 -15.84
C SER A 129 -6.40 -5.97 -16.28
N GLU A 130 -6.03 -5.87 -17.56
CA GLU A 130 -5.42 -4.66 -18.15
C GLU A 130 -6.22 -3.36 -17.91
N SER A 131 -7.56 -3.45 -17.89
CA SER A 131 -8.46 -2.33 -17.62
C SER A 131 -8.51 -1.93 -16.14
N GLU A 132 -8.18 -2.85 -15.24
CA GLU A 132 -8.17 -2.64 -13.79
C GLU A 132 -6.83 -2.08 -13.29
N LEU A 133 -5.73 -2.32 -14.02
CA LEU A 133 -4.37 -1.89 -13.64
C LEU A 133 -4.27 -0.41 -13.23
N PRO A 134 -4.92 0.57 -13.88
CA PRO A 134 -4.75 1.98 -13.52
C PRO A 134 -5.38 2.36 -12.18
N TRP A 135 -6.28 1.53 -11.64
CA TRP A 135 -7.17 1.91 -10.54
C TRP A 135 -7.05 1.01 -9.32
N ASN A 136 -6.49 -0.18 -9.47
CA ASN A 136 -6.36 -1.13 -8.38
C ASN A 136 -5.08 -0.94 -7.59
N ILE A 137 -5.13 -1.34 -6.32
CA ILE A 137 -4.02 -1.31 -5.37
C ILE A 137 -3.89 -2.65 -4.65
N ASP A 138 -2.69 -2.97 -4.20
CA ASP A 138 -2.44 -4.11 -3.33
C ASP A 138 -2.20 -3.59 -1.91
N LEU A 139 -3.03 -3.99 -0.95
CA LEU A 139 -2.94 -3.53 0.43
C LEU A 139 -1.89 -4.33 1.19
N TYR A 140 -0.98 -3.63 1.88
CA TYR A 140 0.00 -4.29 2.72
C TYR A 140 -0.58 -4.63 4.10
N GLY A 141 -0.57 -5.92 4.44
CA GLY A 141 -0.85 -6.45 5.77
C GLY A 141 -2.32 -6.47 6.17
N GLY A 142 -2.63 -7.36 7.13
CA GLY A 142 -4.01 -7.60 7.56
C GLY A 142 -4.73 -6.47 8.29
N ASP A 143 -4.01 -5.51 8.88
CA ASP A 143 -4.65 -4.37 9.57
C ASP A 143 -5.34 -3.41 8.57
N ALA A 144 -4.67 -3.07 7.47
CA ALA A 144 -5.26 -2.24 6.42
C ALA A 144 -6.48 -2.92 5.78
N TRP A 145 -6.36 -4.23 5.51
CA TRP A 145 -7.44 -5.06 4.99
C TRP A 145 -8.66 -5.09 5.93
N ALA A 146 -8.44 -5.40 7.21
CA ALA A 146 -9.52 -5.48 8.20
C ALA A 146 -10.21 -4.12 8.43
N LYS A 147 -9.46 -3.01 8.46
CA LYS A 147 -10.02 -1.65 8.59
C LYS A 147 -10.92 -1.26 7.43
N LEU A 148 -10.67 -1.81 6.25
CA LEU A 148 -11.50 -1.66 5.06
C LEU A 148 -12.62 -2.70 4.96
N GLY A 149 -12.86 -3.50 6.00
CA GLY A 149 -13.93 -4.50 6.04
C GLY A 149 -13.60 -5.80 5.31
N GLY A 150 -12.31 -6.08 5.10
CA GLY A 150 -11.86 -7.31 4.48
C GLY A 150 -11.91 -8.52 5.41
N GLU A 151 -12.40 -9.64 4.90
CA GLU A 151 -12.48 -10.91 5.62
C GLU A 151 -11.11 -11.61 5.68
N PRO A 152 -10.79 -12.37 6.75
CA PRO A 152 -9.49 -13.04 6.97
C PRO A 152 -8.99 -14.01 5.88
N PHE A 153 -9.81 -14.33 4.89
CA PHE A 153 -9.44 -15.13 3.71
C PHE A 153 -10.05 -14.56 2.41
N GLY A 154 -10.49 -13.30 2.45
CA GLY A 154 -10.99 -12.61 1.27
C GLY A 154 -9.86 -12.40 0.26
N SER A 155 -10.20 -12.45 -1.01
CA SER A 155 -9.26 -12.24 -2.12
C SER A 155 -9.37 -10.86 -2.75
N LYS A 156 -10.52 -10.18 -2.59
CA LYS A 156 -10.78 -8.88 -3.23
C LYS A 156 -11.69 -8.01 -2.36
N LEU A 157 -11.42 -6.71 -2.36
CA LEU A 157 -12.27 -5.67 -1.77
C LEU A 157 -12.69 -4.64 -2.82
N ASP A 158 -13.96 -4.23 -2.75
CA ASP A 158 -14.49 -3.12 -3.55
C ASP A 158 -14.19 -1.80 -2.84
N LEU A 159 -13.39 -0.96 -3.50
CA LEU A 159 -12.91 0.29 -2.94
C LEU A 159 -13.30 1.50 -3.78
N GLU A 160 -13.12 2.65 -3.17
CA GLU A 160 -12.98 3.94 -3.85
C GLU A 160 -11.72 4.63 -3.34
N ILE A 161 -11.00 5.27 -4.26
CA ILE A 161 -9.69 5.88 -3.99
C ILE A 161 -9.67 7.31 -4.52
N VAL A 162 -9.19 8.22 -3.69
CA VAL A 162 -8.72 9.53 -4.15
C VAL A 162 -7.23 9.42 -4.43
N TRP A 163 -6.88 9.64 -5.69
CA TRP A 163 -5.50 9.71 -6.18
C TRP A 163 -4.96 11.15 -6.03
N PRO A 164 -3.64 11.32 -5.85
CA PRO A 164 -3.01 12.64 -5.77
C PRO A 164 -3.08 13.43 -7.08
#